data_AF-A0A524CVL4-F1
#
_entry.id   AF-A0A524CVL4-F1
#
_cell.length_a   1.000
_cell.length_b   1.000
_cell.length_c   1.000
_cell.angle_alpha   90.00
_cell.angle_beta   90.00
_cell.angle_gamma   90.00
#
_symmetry.space_group_name_H-M   'P 1'
#
loop_
_entity.id
_entity.type
_entity.pdbx_description
1 polymer ?
#
loop_
_entity_poly.entity_id
_entity_poly.type
_entity_poly.pdbx_seq_one_letter_code
_entity_poly.pdbx_strand_id
1 'polypeptide(L)'
;MEKSSKSENVVPETTMVIYGGKREDVGQALESVLGLGEDDYYQTWVSLGVMKRLGFLFEGGVESSGSLTGVVCMFAVLILVLALFAFWNLIVVFITLLVLTLLSGGAALKFARGTYVTATLDKLDTSQLEAFVNEQVVLGRFVYVKDTKDSPDLTRSSLACHFFRRGIQFSLLVATVFLVVEVFYWLINAHFLSGLDPVTGPTETFVLLVFGLVFLVGVMVIDLGVILRYRLSKQLKGRVTLVD
;
A
#
# COMPACT_ATOMS: atom_id res chain seq x y z
N MET A 1 10.67 16.06 -41.08
CA MET A 1 11.22 14.76 -40.65
C MET A 1 11.28 14.77 -39.14
N GLU A 2 10.33 14.06 -38.53
CA GLU A 2 10.24 13.86 -37.08
C GLU A 2 11.54 13.30 -36.50
N LYS A 3 11.93 13.82 -35.34
CA LYS A 3 12.56 13.01 -34.31
C LYS A 3 11.73 13.16 -33.05
N SER A 4 10.87 12.15 -32.87
CA SER A 4 10.15 11.80 -31.66
C SER A 4 11.05 12.01 -30.43
N SER A 5 10.68 13.00 -29.61
CA SER A 5 11.20 13.13 -28.25
C SER A 5 10.71 11.93 -27.46
N LYS A 6 11.66 11.13 -26.94
CA LYS A 6 11.41 10.14 -25.89
C LYS A 6 10.51 10.77 -24.83
N SER A 7 9.26 10.33 -24.72
CA SER A 7 8.46 10.59 -23.54
C SER A 7 9.12 9.79 -22.41
N GLU A 8 9.92 10.46 -21.58
CA GLU A 8 10.16 9.96 -20.24
C GLU A 8 8.78 9.69 -19.62
N ASN A 9 8.52 8.44 -19.26
CA ASN A 9 7.38 8.06 -18.43
C ASN A 9 7.61 8.64 -17.01
N VAL A 10 7.57 9.97 -16.90
CA VAL A 10 7.59 10.68 -15.61
C VAL A 10 6.24 10.39 -15.00
N VAL A 11 6.19 9.43 -14.08
CA VAL A 11 5.01 9.22 -13.23
C VAL A 11 4.77 10.55 -12.51
N PRO A 12 3.64 11.23 -12.75
CA PRO A 12 3.40 12.54 -12.17
C PRO A 12 3.46 12.44 -10.64
N GLU A 13 4.11 13.42 -10.02
CA GLU A 13 4.38 13.38 -8.60
C GLU A 13 3.06 13.40 -7.82
N THR A 14 2.83 12.37 -7.01
CA THR A 14 1.61 12.31 -6.20
C THR A 14 1.68 13.32 -5.07
N THR A 15 0.78 14.29 -5.10
CA THR A 15 0.72 15.39 -4.14
C THR A 15 -0.24 15.11 -2.99
N MET A 16 -1.30 14.32 -3.23
CA MET A 16 -2.24 13.88 -2.20
C MET A 16 -2.66 12.43 -2.40
N VAL A 17 -2.88 11.71 -1.29
CA VAL A 17 -3.39 10.33 -1.31
C VAL A 17 -4.53 10.19 -0.32
N ILE A 18 -5.64 9.60 -0.75
CA ILE A 18 -6.84 9.39 0.05
C ILE A 18 -7.19 7.91 0.07
N TYR A 19 -7.23 7.29 1.25
CA TYR A 19 -7.57 5.89 1.43
C TYR A 19 -8.98 5.70 2.01
N GLY A 20 -9.72 4.73 1.46
CA GLY A 20 -11.01 4.26 1.97
C GLY A 20 -12.25 4.87 1.33
N GLY A 21 -12.11 5.79 0.37
CA GLY A 21 -13.21 6.35 -0.41
C GLY A 21 -13.43 5.64 -1.75
N LYS A 22 -14.66 5.68 -2.28
CA LYS A 22 -14.93 5.31 -3.68
C LYS A 22 -14.44 6.42 -4.62
N ARG A 23 -14.18 6.10 -5.89
CA ARG A 23 -13.72 7.09 -6.87
C ARG A 23 -14.75 8.20 -7.03
N GLU A 24 -16.02 7.85 -7.08
CA GLU A 24 -17.13 8.78 -7.29
C GLU A 24 -17.24 9.75 -6.11
N ASP A 25 -17.29 9.22 -4.88
CA ASP A 25 -17.44 10.04 -3.67
C ASP A 25 -16.22 10.94 -3.38
N VAL A 26 -15.02 10.54 -3.81
CA VAL A 26 -13.81 11.36 -3.63
C VAL A 26 -13.66 12.33 -4.79
N GLY A 27 -13.93 11.88 -6.02
CA GLY A 27 -13.87 12.69 -7.22
C GLY A 27 -14.84 13.87 -7.18
N GLN A 28 -16.09 13.62 -6.78
CA GLN A 28 -17.09 14.68 -6.63
C GLN A 28 -16.65 15.74 -5.62
N ALA A 29 -16.03 15.33 -4.50
CA ALA A 29 -15.50 16.27 -3.50
C ALA A 29 -14.24 17.01 -3.98
N LEU A 30 -13.38 16.36 -4.79
CA LEU A 30 -12.22 17.01 -5.41
C LEU A 30 -12.67 18.06 -6.43
N GLU A 31 -13.69 17.77 -7.23
CA GLU A 31 -14.24 18.68 -8.22
C GLU A 31 -14.97 19.85 -7.55
N SER A 32 -15.81 19.59 -6.55
CA SER A 32 -16.64 20.62 -5.91
C SER A 32 -15.85 21.56 -4.98
N VAL A 33 -14.84 21.05 -4.27
CA VAL A 33 -14.09 21.83 -3.26
C VAL A 33 -12.79 22.39 -3.82
N LEU A 34 -12.09 21.62 -4.68
CA LEU A 34 -10.76 21.98 -5.20
C LEU A 34 -10.76 22.29 -6.70
N GLY A 35 -11.87 22.08 -7.42
CA GLY A 35 -11.95 22.35 -8.86
C GLY A 35 -11.08 21.43 -9.72
N LEU A 36 -10.71 20.24 -9.21
CA LEU A 36 -9.86 19.28 -9.92
C LEU A 36 -10.71 18.35 -10.79
N GLY A 37 -10.30 18.17 -12.05
CA GLY A 37 -11.01 17.33 -13.02
C GLY A 37 -10.63 15.85 -12.91
N GLU A 38 -11.31 14.98 -13.67
CA GLU A 38 -11.03 13.53 -13.64
C GLU A 38 -9.62 13.15 -14.10
N ASP A 39 -8.95 14.00 -14.88
CA ASP A 39 -7.58 13.77 -15.35
C ASP A 39 -6.53 14.02 -14.26
N ASP A 40 -6.91 14.69 -13.15
CA ASP A 40 -6.01 15.11 -12.08
C ASP A 40 -5.85 14.06 -10.97
N TYR A 41 -6.65 12.98 -11.01
CA TYR A 41 -6.61 11.91 -10.03
C TYR A 41 -6.90 10.53 -10.62
N TYR A 42 -6.36 9.49 -10.01
CA TYR A 42 -6.67 8.11 -10.36
C TYR A 42 -6.94 7.26 -9.12
N GLN A 43 -7.85 6.30 -9.24
CA GLN A 43 -8.11 5.32 -8.18
C GLN A 43 -7.41 4.00 -8.52
N THR A 44 -6.74 3.39 -7.53
CA THR A 44 -6.18 2.05 -7.67
C THR A 44 -6.87 1.07 -6.72
N TRP A 45 -7.23 -0.09 -7.24
CA TRP A 45 -7.55 -1.26 -6.43
C TRP A 45 -6.26 -1.96 -6.06
N VAL A 46 -5.96 -1.99 -4.77
CA VAL A 46 -4.65 -2.36 -4.19
C VAL A 46 -3.59 -1.36 -4.65
N SER A 47 -2.86 -0.75 -3.71
CA SER A 47 -1.81 0.24 -4.04
C SER A 47 -0.85 -0.35 -5.08
N LEU A 48 -0.99 0.04 -6.34
CA LEU A 48 -0.08 -0.32 -7.44
C LEU A 48 1.37 0.09 -7.09
N GLY A 49 1.54 1.08 -6.22
CA GLY A 49 2.82 1.46 -5.64
C GLY A 49 3.43 0.42 -4.68
N VAL A 50 2.61 -0.40 -4.00
CA VAL A 50 3.09 -1.53 -3.19
C VAL A 50 3.46 -2.71 -4.09
N MET A 51 2.67 -3.03 -5.13
CA MET A 51 3.05 -4.06 -6.12
C MET A 51 4.27 -3.66 -6.95
N LYS A 52 4.41 -2.38 -7.34
CA LYS A 52 5.61 -1.87 -8.02
C LYS A 52 6.85 -1.89 -7.13
N ARG A 53 6.72 -1.54 -5.84
CA ARG A 53 7.86 -1.54 -4.89
C ARG A 53 8.23 -2.94 -4.38
N LEU A 54 7.32 -3.92 -4.46
CA LEU A 54 7.58 -5.33 -4.18
C LEU A 54 8.12 -6.10 -5.40
N GLY A 55 8.42 -5.42 -6.52
CA GLY A 55 9.39 -5.90 -7.51
C GLY A 55 8.88 -6.96 -8.50
N PHE A 56 8.09 -6.56 -9.49
CA PHE A 56 7.82 -7.37 -10.69
C PHE A 56 8.03 -6.63 -12.03
N LEU A 57 9.05 -5.78 -12.11
CA LEU A 57 9.57 -5.31 -13.41
C LEU A 57 11.09 -5.29 -13.34
N PHE A 58 11.69 -6.47 -13.48
CA PHE A 58 13.12 -6.57 -13.81
C PHE A 58 13.27 -6.21 -15.29
N GLU A 59 13.58 -4.95 -15.58
CA GLU A 59 14.27 -4.57 -16.82
C GLU A 59 15.72 -5.05 -16.71
N GLY A 60 16.01 -6.20 -17.32
CA GLY A 60 17.35 -6.78 -17.31
C GLY A 60 17.46 -7.91 -18.32
N GLY A 61 17.84 -7.57 -19.55
CA GLY A 61 18.13 -8.54 -20.61
C GLY A 61 19.34 -9.40 -20.29
N VAL A 62 19.26 -10.69 -20.63
CA VAL A 62 20.39 -11.62 -20.57
C VAL A 62 20.86 -11.88 -21.99
N GLU A 63 22.06 -11.40 -22.30
CA GLU A 63 22.75 -11.69 -23.55
C GLU A 63 23.34 -13.11 -23.55
N SER A 64 23.20 -13.77 -24.70
CA SER A 64 24.08 -14.80 -25.27
C SER A 64 24.22 -16.16 -24.55
N SER A 65 23.46 -17.17 -25.03
CA SER A 65 24.02 -18.53 -25.27
C SER A 65 23.24 -19.33 -26.34
N GLY A 66 23.87 -19.50 -27.50
CA GLY A 66 24.03 -20.79 -28.22
C GLY A 66 22.89 -21.54 -28.90
N SER A 67 21.61 -21.51 -28.48
CA SER A 67 20.53 -22.18 -29.26
C SER A 67 19.14 -21.58 -29.02
N LEU A 68 18.47 -21.13 -30.09
CA LEU A 68 17.21 -20.37 -30.02
C LEU A 68 16.08 -21.14 -29.33
N THR A 69 15.98 -22.46 -29.55
CA THR A 69 14.93 -23.32 -28.99
C THR A 69 15.16 -23.71 -27.52
N GLY A 70 16.41 -23.92 -27.10
CA GLY A 70 16.74 -24.17 -25.70
C GLY A 70 16.57 -22.94 -24.82
N VAL A 71 16.93 -21.76 -25.35
CA VAL A 71 16.73 -20.47 -24.67
C VAL A 71 15.25 -20.18 -24.47
N VAL A 72 14.40 -20.40 -25.49
CA VAL A 72 12.94 -20.17 -25.37
C VAL A 72 12.29 -21.09 -24.34
N CYS A 73 12.67 -22.37 -24.28
CA CYS A 73 12.11 -23.31 -23.29
C CYS A 73 12.56 -22.95 -21.86
N MET A 74 13.83 -22.60 -21.66
CA MET A 74 14.34 -22.14 -20.36
C MET A 74 13.66 -20.84 -19.93
N PHE A 75 13.47 -19.88 -20.85
CA PHE A 75 12.72 -18.66 -20.59
C PHE A 75 11.27 -18.94 -20.23
N ALA A 76 10.59 -19.87 -20.92
CA ALA A 76 9.21 -20.23 -20.61
C ALA A 76 9.09 -20.83 -19.21
N VAL A 77 10.00 -21.73 -18.82
CA VAL A 77 10.04 -22.31 -17.46
C VAL A 77 10.35 -21.22 -16.43
N LEU A 78 11.32 -20.35 -16.70
CA LEU A 78 11.70 -19.28 -15.78
C LEU A 78 10.55 -18.26 -15.62
N ILE A 79 9.90 -17.87 -16.71
CA ILE A 79 8.70 -17.01 -16.69
C ILE A 79 7.58 -17.69 -15.92
N LEU A 80 7.36 -18.99 -16.11
CA LEU A 80 6.30 -19.74 -15.42
C LEU A 80 6.57 -19.86 -13.92
N VAL A 81 7.82 -20.11 -13.52
CA VAL A 81 8.24 -20.12 -12.11
C VAL A 81 8.10 -18.72 -11.49
N LEU A 82 8.53 -17.67 -12.20
CA LEU A 82 8.34 -16.29 -11.77
C LEU A 82 6.86 -15.91 -11.67
N ALA A 83 6.02 -16.37 -12.59
CA ALA A 83 4.58 -16.12 -12.58
C ALA A 83 3.89 -16.84 -11.43
N LEU A 84 4.26 -18.10 -11.15
CA LEU A 84 3.81 -18.84 -9.96
C LEU A 84 4.23 -18.13 -8.68
N PHE A 85 5.47 -17.65 -8.61
CA PHE A 85 5.96 -16.88 -7.47
C PHE A 85 5.20 -15.55 -7.33
N ALA A 86 4.93 -14.84 -8.43
CA ALA A 86 4.14 -13.61 -8.44
C ALA A 86 2.71 -13.84 -7.95
N PHE A 87 2.07 -14.89 -8.45
CA PHE A 87 0.73 -15.30 -8.04
C PHE A 87 0.68 -15.68 -6.57
N TRP A 88 1.71 -16.39 -6.07
CA TRP A 88 1.81 -16.75 -4.67
C TRP A 88 1.98 -15.51 -3.76
N ASN A 89 2.81 -14.55 -4.16
CA ASN A 89 2.94 -13.27 -3.46
C ASN A 89 1.62 -12.48 -3.45
N LEU A 90 0.86 -12.51 -4.54
CA LEU A 90 -0.48 -11.90 -4.59
C LEU A 90 -1.40 -12.50 -3.53
N ILE A 91 -1.43 -13.83 -3.42
CA ILE A 91 -2.22 -14.53 -2.39
C ILE A 91 -1.79 -14.09 -0.98
N VAL A 92 -0.48 -14.01 -0.72
CA VAL A 92 0.05 -13.58 0.57
C VAL A 92 -0.37 -12.15 0.91
N VAL A 93 -0.38 -11.23 -0.07
CA VAL A 93 -0.90 -9.87 0.12
C VAL A 93 -2.37 -9.91 0.55
N PHE A 94 -3.20 -10.73 -0.10
CA PHE A 94 -4.62 -10.87 0.26
C PHE A 94 -4.81 -11.49 1.65
N ILE A 95 -4.10 -12.57 1.98
CA ILE A 95 -4.15 -13.20 3.30
C ILE A 95 -3.69 -12.20 4.36
N THR A 96 -2.59 -11.48 4.12
CA THR A 96 -2.08 -10.48 5.05
C THR A 96 -3.09 -9.37 5.26
N LEU A 97 -3.69 -8.83 4.19
CA LEU A 97 -4.75 -7.83 4.30
C LEU A 97 -5.97 -8.36 5.05
N LEU A 98 -6.35 -9.62 4.87
CA LEU A 98 -7.44 -10.25 5.60
C LEU A 98 -7.12 -10.37 7.09
N VAL A 99 -5.93 -10.85 7.45
CA VAL A 99 -5.48 -10.94 8.86
C VAL A 99 -5.43 -9.55 9.49
N LEU A 100 -4.82 -8.57 8.80
CA LEU A 100 -4.79 -7.18 9.27
C LEU A 100 -6.19 -6.60 9.44
N THR A 101 -7.11 -6.92 8.53
CA THR A 101 -8.52 -6.50 8.62
C THR A 101 -9.20 -7.07 9.85
N LEU A 102 -8.98 -8.34 10.16
CA LEU A 102 -9.54 -8.99 11.36
C LEU A 102 -8.97 -8.35 12.63
N LEU A 103 -7.66 -8.12 12.68
CA LEU A 103 -6.98 -7.58 13.87
C LEU A 103 -7.26 -6.09 14.07
N SER A 104 -7.36 -5.30 12.99
CA SER A 104 -7.57 -3.85 13.04
C SER A 104 -9.05 -3.43 12.99
N GLY A 105 -10.00 -4.36 13.20
CA GLY A 105 -11.44 -4.09 13.18
C GLY A 105 -11.96 -3.52 11.85
N GLY A 106 -11.43 -3.96 10.70
CA GLY A 106 -11.87 -3.53 9.38
C GLY A 106 -11.08 -2.35 8.78
N ALA A 107 -10.22 -1.68 9.55
CA ALA A 107 -9.52 -0.49 9.07
C ALA A 107 -8.58 -0.77 7.88
N ALA A 108 -7.90 -1.92 7.86
CA ALA A 108 -6.98 -2.30 6.78
C ALA A 108 -7.66 -2.41 5.40
N LEU A 109 -8.97 -2.70 5.32
CA LEU A 109 -9.72 -2.70 4.04
C LEU A 109 -9.70 -1.34 3.36
N LYS A 110 -9.60 -0.24 4.13
CA LYS A 110 -9.51 1.11 3.56
C LYS A 110 -8.26 1.30 2.73
N PHE A 111 -7.21 0.52 2.98
CA PHE A 111 -5.99 0.55 2.17
C PHE A 111 -6.17 -0.05 0.77
N ALA A 112 -7.16 -0.93 0.58
CA ALA A 112 -7.43 -1.55 -0.71
C ALA A 112 -7.94 -0.54 -1.76
N ARG A 113 -8.51 0.59 -1.32
CA ARG A 113 -9.01 1.66 -2.18
C ARG A 113 -8.26 2.94 -1.91
N GLY A 114 -7.34 3.30 -2.80
CA GLY A 114 -6.60 4.55 -2.74
C GLY A 114 -6.88 5.42 -3.95
N THR A 115 -7.26 6.67 -3.72
CA THR A 115 -7.30 7.73 -4.74
C THR A 115 -6.03 8.55 -4.62
N TYR A 116 -5.32 8.71 -5.74
CA TYR A 116 -4.04 9.42 -5.84
C TYR A 116 -4.26 10.65 -6.69
N VAL A 117 -3.95 11.81 -6.14
CA VAL A 117 -4.04 13.11 -6.82
C VAL A 117 -2.66 13.48 -7.31
N THR A 118 -2.58 13.86 -8.58
CA THR A 118 -1.33 14.18 -9.30
C THR A 118 -1.23 15.65 -9.67
N ALA A 119 -2.26 16.44 -9.40
CA ALA A 119 -2.26 17.89 -9.59
C ALA A 119 -1.25 18.60 -8.65
N THR A 120 -0.63 19.66 -9.15
CA THR A 120 0.30 20.48 -8.36
C THR A 120 -0.46 21.27 -7.29
N LEU A 121 -0.12 21.07 -6.01
CA LEU A 121 -0.81 21.74 -4.88
C LEU A 121 -0.42 23.22 -4.74
N ASP A 122 0.67 23.67 -5.36
CA ASP A 122 1.20 25.03 -5.24
C ASP A 122 0.23 26.14 -5.69
N LYS A 123 -0.81 25.78 -6.44
CA LYS A 123 -1.83 26.71 -6.96
C LYS A 123 -3.17 26.65 -6.21
N LEU A 124 -3.31 25.72 -5.26
CA LEU A 124 -4.54 25.53 -4.49
C LEU A 124 -4.52 26.39 -3.22
N ASP A 125 -5.67 26.97 -2.89
CA ASP A 125 -5.83 27.69 -1.63
C ASP A 125 -5.76 26.71 -0.45
N THR A 126 -4.83 26.97 0.48
CA THR A 126 -4.63 26.19 1.71
C THR A 126 -5.92 26.04 2.51
N SER A 127 -6.80 27.06 2.48
CA SER A 127 -8.08 27.02 3.19
C SER A 127 -9.05 25.98 2.61
N GLN A 128 -9.14 25.89 1.28
CA GLN A 128 -9.96 24.91 0.56
C GLN A 128 -9.41 23.50 0.74
N LEU A 129 -8.08 23.37 0.70
CA LEU A 129 -7.37 22.12 0.94
C LEU A 129 -7.64 21.58 2.35
N GLU A 130 -7.60 22.46 3.36
CA GLU A 130 -7.91 22.09 4.75
C GLU A 130 -9.38 21.69 4.90
N ALA A 131 -10.32 22.43 4.31
CA ALA A 131 -11.74 22.09 4.33
C ALA A 131 -12.00 20.69 3.73
N PHE A 132 -11.41 20.42 2.55
CA PHE A 132 -11.49 19.12 1.90
C PHE A 132 -10.92 18.02 2.81
N VAL A 133 -9.70 18.17 3.31
CA VAL A 133 -9.07 17.15 4.16
C VAL A 133 -9.88 16.88 5.41
N ASN A 134 -10.43 17.93 6.04
CA ASN A 134 -11.24 17.81 7.24
C ASN A 134 -12.53 17.03 6.96
N GLU A 135 -13.21 17.31 5.86
CA GLU A 135 -14.39 16.56 5.41
C GLU A 135 -14.05 15.06 5.21
N GLN A 136 -12.98 14.77 4.46
CA GLN A 136 -12.55 13.39 4.21
C GLN A 136 -12.20 12.63 5.49
N VAL A 137 -11.54 13.28 6.45
CA VAL A 137 -11.21 12.69 7.77
C VAL A 137 -12.47 12.39 8.57
N VAL A 138 -13.45 13.29 8.57
CA VAL A 138 -14.77 13.10 9.22
C VAL A 138 -15.53 11.93 8.61
N LEU A 139 -15.48 11.78 7.28
CA LEU A 139 -16.05 10.65 6.53
C LEU A 139 -15.31 9.31 6.77
N GLY A 140 -14.26 9.31 7.59
CA GLY A 140 -13.58 8.08 7.97
C GLY A 140 -12.35 7.75 7.14
N ARG A 141 -11.92 8.62 6.23
CA ARG A 141 -10.85 8.36 5.26
C ARG A 141 -9.49 8.76 5.84
N PHE A 142 -8.41 8.17 5.32
CA PHE A 142 -7.05 8.59 5.65
C PHE A 142 -6.51 9.44 4.52
N VAL A 143 -6.05 10.65 4.84
CA VAL A 143 -5.55 11.59 3.83
C VAL A 143 -4.10 11.93 4.13
N TYR A 144 -3.26 11.82 3.10
CA TYR A 144 -1.89 12.27 3.10
C TYR A 144 -1.76 13.43 2.13
N VAL A 145 -1.15 14.53 2.56
CA VAL A 145 -0.86 15.70 1.74
C VAL A 145 0.65 15.94 1.77
N LYS A 146 1.24 16.23 0.61
CA LYS A 146 2.64 16.62 0.51
C LYS A 146 2.79 18.09 0.95
N ASP A 147 3.84 18.41 1.70
CA ASP A 147 4.15 19.76 2.19
C ASP A 147 3.07 20.40 3.09
N THR A 148 2.87 19.84 4.28
CA THR A 148 1.80 20.22 5.24
C THR A 148 2.15 21.34 6.23
N LYS A 149 3.21 22.11 5.99
CA LYS A 149 3.85 22.93 7.05
C LYS A 149 2.97 24.04 7.62
N ASP A 150 1.92 24.44 6.91
CA ASP A 150 1.16 25.63 7.25
C ASP A 150 -0.15 25.37 8.02
N SER A 151 -0.60 24.10 8.14
CA SER A 151 -1.83 23.77 8.89
C SER A 151 -1.65 22.56 9.84
N PRO A 152 -2.06 22.70 11.12
CA PRO A 152 -1.95 21.62 12.11
C PRO A 152 -2.87 20.44 11.80
N ASP A 153 -4.03 20.67 11.18
CA ASP A 153 -4.99 19.62 10.88
C ASP A 153 -4.53 18.79 9.66
N LEU A 154 -3.95 19.44 8.64
CA LEU A 154 -3.27 18.77 7.51
C LEU A 154 -2.11 17.90 7.98
N THR A 155 -1.29 18.41 8.91
CA THR A 155 -0.14 17.66 9.46
C THR A 155 -0.61 16.45 10.27
N ARG A 156 -1.64 16.60 11.12
CA ARG A 156 -2.18 15.49 11.92
C ARG A 156 -2.85 14.42 11.06
N SER A 157 -3.59 14.84 10.03
CA SER A 157 -4.20 13.91 9.06
C SER A 157 -3.12 13.12 8.33
N SER A 158 -2.09 13.80 7.82
CA SER A 158 -0.97 13.19 7.12
C SER A 158 -0.16 12.25 8.02
N LEU A 159 0.03 12.60 9.29
CA LEU A 159 0.69 11.74 10.28
C LEU A 159 -0.13 10.46 10.54
N ALA A 160 -1.44 10.58 10.72
CA ALA A 160 -2.33 9.43 10.91
C ALA A 160 -2.30 8.51 9.67
N CYS A 161 -2.34 9.08 8.47
CA CYS A 161 -2.19 8.34 7.22
C CYS A 161 -0.81 7.70 7.08
N HIS A 162 0.25 8.36 7.56
CA HIS A 162 1.61 7.83 7.52
C HIS A 162 1.75 6.57 8.37
N PHE A 163 1.30 6.61 9.63
CA PHE A 163 1.32 5.44 10.51
C PHE A 163 0.47 4.29 9.94
N PHE A 164 -0.74 4.59 9.48
CA PHE A 164 -1.60 3.59 8.83
C PHE A 164 -0.91 2.89 7.65
N ARG A 165 -0.34 3.68 6.72
CA ARG A 165 0.35 3.15 5.54
C ARG A 165 1.62 2.39 5.90
N ARG A 166 2.45 2.93 6.81
CA ARG A 166 3.71 2.30 7.22
C ARG A 166 3.48 0.99 7.95
N GLY A 167 2.46 0.93 8.81
CA GLY A 167 2.08 -0.30 9.49
C GLY A 167 1.73 -1.41 8.51
N ILE A 168 0.88 -1.12 7.49
CA ILE A 168 0.53 -2.10 6.46
C ILE A 168 1.76 -2.50 5.63
N GLN A 169 2.58 -1.55 5.20
CA GLN A 169 3.80 -1.85 4.44
C GLN A 169 4.80 -2.69 5.23
N PHE A 170 4.94 -2.41 6.53
CA PHE A 170 5.80 -3.18 7.41
C PHE A 170 5.27 -4.60 7.63
N SER A 171 3.98 -4.77 7.92
CA SER A 171 3.35 -6.09 8.04
C SER A 171 3.48 -6.91 6.75
N LEU A 172 3.32 -6.28 5.59
CA LEU A 172 3.54 -6.94 4.29
C LEU A 172 5.00 -7.36 4.10
N LEU A 173 5.95 -6.50 4.47
CA LEU A 173 7.38 -6.83 4.41
C LEU A 173 7.70 -8.03 5.30
N VAL A 174 7.23 -8.02 6.55
CA VAL A 174 7.44 -9.11 7.50
C VAL A 174 6.81 -10.41 6.98
N ALA A 175 5.58 -10.36 6.46
CA ALA A 175 4.93 -11.52 5.85
C ALA A 175 5.69 -12.04 4.62
N THR A 176 6.23 -11.16 3.78
CA THR A 176 7.03 -11.54 2.60
C THR A 176 8.33 -12.21 3.02
N VAL A 177 9.04 -11.66 4.01
CA VAL A 177 10.27 -12.27 4.54
C VAL A 177 9.96 -13.61 5.20
N PHE A 178 8.89 -13.71 5.99
CA PHE A 178 8.45 -14.97 6.59
C PHE A 178 8.20 -16.04 5.53
N LEU A 179 7.47 -15.69 4.46
CA LEU A 179 7.20 -16.57 3.34
C LEU A 179 8.48 -17.07 2.67
N VAL A 180 9.45 -16.18 2.43
CA VAL A 180 10.74 -16.58 1.86
C VAL A 180 11.43 -17.58 2.78
N VAL A 181 11.47 -17.31 4.09
CA VAL A 181 12.04 -18.24 5.08
C VAL A 181 11.30 -19.58 5.08
N GLU A 182 9.97 -19.56 5.02
CA GLU A 182 9.13 -20.76 4.98
C GLU A 182 9.36 -21.60 3.73
N VAL A 183 9.51 -20.97 2.56
CA VAL A 183 9.85 -21.66 1.31
C VAL A 183 11.24 -22.30 1.39
N PHE A 184 12.26 -21.58 1.88
CA PHE A 184 13.60 -22.15 2.09
C PHE A 184 13.58 -23.30 3.08
N TYR A 185 12.84 -23.16 4.18
CA TYR A 185 12.69 -24.19 5.18
C TYR A 185 12.03 -25.45 4.61
N TRP A 186 10.95 -25.29 3.83
CA TRP A 186 10.25 -26.36 3.16
C TRP A 186 11.14 -27.09 2.15
N LEU A 187 11.96 -26.37 1.39
CA LEU A 187 12.90 -26.99 0.43
C LEU A 187 13.94 -27.89 1.10
N ILE A 188 14.35 -27.57 2.33
CA ILE A 188 15.38 -28.33 3.07
C ILE A 188 14.74 -29.49 3.86
N ASN A 189 13.62 -29.24 4.52
CA ASN A 189 13.03 -30.17 5.49
C ASN A 189 11.77 -30.89 4.97
N ALA A 190 11.32 -30.60 3.76
CA ALA A 190 10.14 -31.16 3.09
C ALA A 190 8.81 -31.02 3.84
N HIS A 191 8.73 -30.10 4.81
CA HIS A 191 7.51 -29.76 5.54
C HIS A 191 7.48 -28.26 5.90
N PHE A 192 6.30 -27.75 6.24
CA PHE A 192 6.10 -26.34 6.60
C PHE A 192 6.44 -26.08 8.07
N LEU A 193 6.84 -24.84 8.38
CA LEU A 193 7.04 -24.39 9.76
C LEU A 193 5.73 -24.53 10.53
N SER A 194 5.67 -25.51 11.44
CA SER A 194 4.44 -25.83 12.18
C SER A 194 4.65 -25.77 13.69
N GLY A 195 5.88 -25.96 14.15
CA GLY A 195 6.19 -26.13 15.58
C GLY A 195 5.81 -27.51 16.12
N LEU A 196 5.30 -28.42 15.27
CA LEU A 196 4.78 -29.73 15.65
C LEU A 196 5.78 -30.87 15.42
N ASP A 197 6.90 -30.61 14.73
CA ASP A 197 7.93 -31.63 14.53
C ASP A 197 8.63 -31.95 15.86
N PRO A 198 8.80 -33.24 16.22
CA PRO A 198 9.41 -33.63 17.49
C PRO A 198 10.90 -33.29 17.61
N VAL A 199 11.60 -33.09 16.49
CA VAL A 199 13.04 -32.81 16.43
C VAL A 199 13.30 -31.31 16.24
N THR A 200 12.59 -30.66 15.31
CA THR A 200 12.79 -29.23 14.99
C THR A 200 11.76 -28.30 15.64
N GLY A 201 10.73 -28.83 16.29
CA GLY A 201 9.61 -28.09 16.87
C GLY A 201 9.99 -26.92 17.79
N PRO A 202 10.97 -27.03 18.71
CA PRO A 202 11.39 -25.90 19.53
C PRO A 202 11.94 -24.72 18.71
N THR A 203 12.71 -25.01 17.66
CA THR A 203 13.28 -23.99 16.78
C THR A 203 12.22 -23.38 15.87
N GLU A 204 11.34 -24.20 15.29
CA GLU A 204 10.21 -23.74 14.49
C GLU A 204 9.28 -22.82 15.29
N THR A 205 8.92 -23.23 16.51
CA THR A 205 8.08 -22.45 17.42
C THR A 205 8.71 -21.11 17.73
N PHE A 206 10.03 -21.08 17.97
CA PHE A 206 10.76 -19.83 18.20
C PHE A 206 10.70 -18.91 16.97
N VAL A 207 10.93 -19.43 15.77
CA VAL A 207 10.84 -18.65 14.52
C VAL A 207 9.42 -18.09 14.34
N LEU A 208 8.39 -18.93 14.47
CA LEU A 208 6.98 -18.52 14.37
C LEU A 208 6.63 -17.43 15.38
N LEU A 209 7.10 -17.56 16.62
CA LEU A 209 6.85 -16.60 17.69
C LEU A 209 7.53 -15.25 17.39
N VAL A 210 8.79 -15.26 16.96
CA VAL A 210 9.52 -14.04 16.58
C VAL A 210 8.82 -13.31 15.44
N PHE A 211 8.50 -14.02 14.35
CA PHE A 211 7.80 -13.41 13.22
C PHE A 211 6.40 -12.93 13.59
N GLY A 212 5.66 -13.67 14.41
CA GLY A 212 4.36 -13.27 14.93
C GLY A 212 4.43 -11.99 15.76
N LEU A 213 5.38 -11.89 16.69
CA LEU A 213 5.59 -10.69 17.51
C LEU A 213 5.99 -9.48 16.65
N VAL A 214 6.90 -9.67 15.70
CA VAL A 214 7.31 -8.59 14.78
C VAL A 214 6.13 -8.15 13.92
N PHE A 215 5.31 -9.07 13.43
CA PHE A 215 4.10 -8.74 12.68
C PHE A 215 3.10 -7.92 13.51
N LEU A 216 2.94 -8.25 14.80
CA LEU A 216 2.09 -7.51 15.74
C LEU A 216 2.56 -6.06 15.93
N VAL A 217 3.85 -5.77 15.86
CA VAL A 217 4.34 -4.37 15.86
C VAL A 217 3.74 -3.59 14.70
N GLY A 218 3.64 -4.21 13.52
CA GLY A 218 2.97 -3.60 12.37
C GLY A 218 1.49 -3.30 12.62
N VAL A 219 0.78 -4.24 13.25
CA VAL A 219 -0.63 -4.05 13.66
C VAL A 219 -0.76 -2.88 14.64
N MET A 220 0.08 -2.80 15.66
CA MET A 220 0.07 -1.68 16.62
C MET A 220 0.30 -0.33 15.95
N VAL A 221 1.18 -0.28 14.94
CA VAL A 221 1.42 0.94 14.14
C VAL A 221 0.19 1.34 13.33
N ILE A 222 -0.54 0.37 12.76
CA ILE A 222 -1.83 0.62 12.07
C ILE A 222 -2.84 1.21 13.07
N ASP A 223 -2.98 0.58 14.24
CA ASP A 223 -3.93 0.99 15.27
C ASP A 223 -3.63 2.41 15.77
N LEU A 224 -2.35 2.77 15.91
CA LEU A 224 -1.95 4.14 16.23
C LEU A 224 -2.47 5.14 15.18
N GLY A 225 -2.33 4.81 13.89
CA GLY A 225 -2.88 5.61 12.80
C GLY A 225 -4.41 5.75 12.89
N VAL A 226 -5.12 4.65 13.17
CA VAL A 226 -6.58 4.63 13.35
C VAL A 226 -7.01 5.52 14.52
N ILE A 227 -6.34 5.43 15.66
CA ILE A 227 -6.63 6.23 16.86
C ILE A 227 -6.39 7.72 16.59
N LEU A 228 -5.27 8.07 15.95
CA LEU A 228 -4.95 9.46 15.60
C LEU A 228 -6.02 10.06 14.69
N ARG A 229 -6.41 9.33 13.64
CA ARG A 229 -7.49 9.74 12.73
C ARG A 229 -8.83 9.89 13.48
N TYR A 230 -9.16 8.94 14.36
CA TYR A 230 -10.40 9.00 15.14
C TYR A 230 -10.45 10.22 16.07
N ARG A 231 -9.34 10.53 16.75
CA ARG A 231 -9.23 11.71 17.61
C ARG A 231 -9.40 13.01 16.81
N LEU A 232 -8.75 13.10 15.64
CA LEU A 232 -8.88 14.25 14.74
C LEU A 232 -10.32 14.40 14.24
N SER A 233 -10.93 13.31 13.75
CA SER A 233 -12.34 13.28 13.33
C SER A 233 -13.28 13.77 14.43
N LYS A 234 -13.08 13.36 15.69
CA LYS A 234 -13.90 13.81 16.82
C LYS A 234 -13.76 15.32 17.09
N GLN A 235 -12.58 15.89 16.91
CA GLN A 235 -12.35 17.33 17.05
C GLN A 235 -12.99 18.13 15.91
N LEU A 236 -12.95 17.58 14.69
CA LEU A 236 -13.45 18.25 13.48
C LEU A 236 -14.97 18.17 13.32
N LYS A 237 -15.64 17.15 13.88
CA LYS A 237 -17.11 17.01 13.81
C LYS A 237 -17.89 18.21 14.35
N GLY A 238 -17.30 19.04 15.22
CA GLY A 238 -17.91 20.28 15.70
C GLY A 238 -17.63 21.51 14.84
N ARG A 239 -16.81 21.40 13.80
CA ARG A 239 -16.31 22.50 12.96
C ARG A 239 -16.68 22.37 11.48
N VAL A 240 -16.98 21.16 11.02
CA VAL A 240 -17.30 20.87 9.62
C VAL A 240 -18.81 20.67 9.48
N THR A 241 -19.49 21.57 8.76
CA THR A 241 -20.82 21.30 8.20
C THR A 241 -20.64 20.41 6.98
N LEU A 242 -21.07 19.16 7.08
CA LEU A 242 -21.16 18.29 5.91
C LEU A 242 -22.19 18.92 4.96
N VAL A 243 -21.78 19.22 3.74
CA VAL A 243 -22.70 19.65 2.69
C VAL A 243 -23.31 18.34 2.16
N ASP A 244 -24.59 18.13 2.47
CA ASP A 244 -25.39 17.00 1.97
C ASP A 244 -25.59 17.07 0.44
#